data_AF-A0A089K8J8-F1
#
_entry.id   AF-A0A089K8J8-F1
#
_cell.length_a   1.000
_cell.length_b   1.000
_cell.length_c   1.000
_cell.angle_alpha   90.00
_cell.angle_beta   90.00
_cell.angle_gamma   90.00
#
_symmetry.space_group_name_H-M   'P 1'
#
loop_
_entity.id
_entity.type
_entity.pdbx_description
1 polymer ?
#
loop_
_entity_poly.entity_id
_entity_poly.type
_entity_poly.pdbx_seq_one_letter_code
_entity_poly.pdbx_strand_id
1 'polypeptide(L)'
;MLSREDGRLAAAYAPRLLFDKNEPFYPVRFGITVFREDGDSPSFRRRLQVSRPEVEAVIEYAVYYDYDIQHLYDLEHIWVYIARDGEVADVEASFHGKYLKGLLHGRTNLSGTRSSLYVQPGKHALSPMPEVFGLLPGYAACTQEAAGADGLIYGDCFRGLLASDEAADQKVRQYLQTCRFTPSGVYEYWEYAHREELFVSWDELFAEIPERVRNELERL
;
A
#
# COMPACT_ATOMS: atom_id res chain seq x y z
N MET A 1 10.61 11.23 -12.38
CA MET A 1 11.23 11.91 -11.22
C MET A 1 10.21 12.79 -10.56
N LEU A 2 9.92 12.47 -9.29
CA LEU A 2 9.00 13.25 -8.47
C LEU A 2 9.49 14.69 -8.30
N SER A 3 8.61 15.66 -8.49
CA SER A 3 8.98 17.06 -8.26
C SER A 3 9.23 17.31 -6.78
N ARG A 4 10.14 18.24 -6.44
CA ARG A 4 10.41 18.59 -5.02
C ARG A 4 9.16 19.12 -4.30
N GLU A 5 8.28 19.79 -5.04
CA GLU A 5 7.02 20.31 -4.51
C GLU A 5 6.06 19.16 -4.15
N ASP A 6 5.83 18.24 -5.09
CA ASP A 6 4.94 17.10 -4.87
C ASP A 6 5.49 16.14 -3.81
N GLY A 7 6.82 15.96 -3.74
CA GLY A 7 7.46 15.16 -2.68
C GLY A 7 7.24 15.73 -1.28
N ARG A 8 7.35 17.06 -1.10
CA ARG A 8 7.04 17.72 0.17
C ARG A 8 5.56 17.64 0.51
N LEU A 9 4.70 17.80 -0.49
CA LEU A 9 3.26 17.68 -0.33
C LEU A 9 2.90 16.25 0.12
N ALA A 10 3.44 15.22 -0.54
CA ALA A 10 3.27 13.83 -0.15
C ALA A 10 3.77 13.56 1.28
N ALA A 11 4.95 14.05 1.66
CA ALA A 11 5.44 13.88 3.03
C ALA A 11 4.53 14.56 4.09
N ALA A 12 3.99 15.74 3.78
CA ALA A 12 3.14 16.50 4.70
C ALA A 12 1.76 15.85 4.93
N TYR A 13 1.22 15.19 3.91
CA TYR A 13 -0.10 14.52 3.96
C TYR A 13 0.01 12.99 4.07
N ALA A 14 1.22 12.45 4.25
CA ALA A 14 1.47 11.02 4.34
C ALA A 14 0.63 10.40 5.48
N PRO A 15 -0.23 9.41 5.21
CA PRO A 15 -1.00 8.71 6.23
C PRO A 15 -0.11 8.13 7.32
N ARG A 16 -0.61 8.03 8.55
CA ARG A 16 0.04 7.25 9.60
C ARG A 16 -0.35 5.79 9.40
N LEU A 17 0.62 4.95 9.05
CA LEU A 17 0.39 3.53 8.89
C LEU A 17 0.66 2.81 10.21
N LEU A 18 -0.30 2.00 10.63
CA LEU A 18 -0.21 1.20 11.82
C LEU A 18 -0.12 -0.27 11.42
N PHE A 19 0.97 -0.92 11.79
CA PHE A 19 1.23 -2.33 11.50
C PHE A 19 1.11 -3.15 12.77
N ASP A 20 0.67 -4.41 12.65
CA ASP A 20 0.79 -5.35 13.76
C ASP A 20 2.26 -5.52 14.12
N LYS A 21 2.58 -5.52 15.42
CA LYS A 21 3.98 -5.59 15.88
C LYS A 21 4.73 -6.85 15.40
N ASN A 22 4.01 -7.90 15.03
CA ASN A 22 4.57 -9.15 14.53
C ASN A 22 4.67 -9.20 13.00
N GLU A 23 4.23 -8.16 12.28
CA GLU A 23 4.30 -8.08 10.83
C GLU A 23 5.77 -8.13 10.35
N PRO A 24 6.14 -9.09 9.49
CA PRO A 24 7.49 -9.20 8.97
C PRO A 24 7.80 -8.25 7.80
N PHE A 25 6.78 -7.78 7.07
CA PHE A 25 6.96 -7.03 5.82
C PHE A 25 6.42 -5.60 5.90
N TYR A 26 7.25 -4.64 5.50
CA TYR A 26 6.94 -3.21 5.50
C TYR A 26 7.11 -2.64 4.09
N PRO A 27 6.46 -1.49 3.78
CA PRO A 27 6.62 -0.85 2.49
C PRO A 27 8.07 -0.51 2.20
N VAL A 28 8.45 -0.69 0.95
CA VAL A 28 9.83 -0.43 0.48
C VAL A 28 9.91 0.84 -0.35
N ARG A 29 8.81 1.19 -1.02
CA ARG A 29 8.65 2.39 -1.84
C ARG A 29 7.21 2.87 -1.84
N PHE A 30 7.05 4.17 -2.07
CA PHE A 30 5.79 4.83 -2.34
C PHE A 30 5.87 5.52 -3.69
N GLY A 31 5.07 5.06 -4.64
CA GLY A 31 4.87 5.72 -5.93
C GLY A 31 3.85 6.84 -5.77
N ILE A 32 4.27 8.07 -6.02
CA ILE A 32 3.48 9.27 -5.80
C ILE A 32 2.96 9.81 -7.12
N THR A 33 1.66 10.08 -7.15
CA THR A 33 0.98 10.83 -8.21
C THR A 33 0.11 11.91 -7.58
N VAL A 34 0.27 13.17 -8.00
CA VAL A 34 -0.53 14.30 -7.52
C VAL A 34 -1.47 14.77 -8.63
N PHE A 35 -2.76 14.61 -8.39
CA PHE A 35 -3.82 15.03 -9.29
C PHE A 35 -4.31 16.41 -8.89
N ARG A 36 -4.19 17.38 -9.81
CA ARG A 36 -4.77 18.73 -9.68
C ARG A 36 -6.00 18.91 -10.58
N GLU A 37 -6.31 17.89 -11.38
CA GLU A 37 -7.47 17.78 -12.26
C GLU A 37 -7.97 16.33 -12.23
N ASP A 38 -9.22 16.10 -12.68
CA ASP A 38 -9.76 14.76 -12.85
C ASP A 38 -8.86 13.90 -13.74
N GLY A 39 -8.57 12.67 -13.30
CA GLY A 39 -7.65 11.80 -14.02
C GLY A 39 -7.84 10.34 -13.66
N ASP A 40 -7.39 9.46 -14.56
CA ASP A 40 -7.33 8.04 -14.28
C ASP A 40 -6.10 7.76 -13.41
N SER A 41 -6.27 6.94 -12.38
CA SER A 41 -5.14 6.46 -11.57
C SER A 41 -4.21 5.62 -12.45
N PRO A 42 -2.90 5.90 -12.45
CA PRO A 42 -1.96 5.15 -13.27
C PRO A 42 -1.63 3.75 -12.68
N SER A 43 -1.90 3.53 -11.40
CA SER A 43 -1.56 2.28 -10.70
C SER A 43 -2.77 1.47 -10.22
N PHE A 44 -3.96 2.07 -10.20
CA PHE A 44 -5.21 1.41 -9.80
C PHE A 44 -6.31 1.64 -10.83
N ARG A 45 -7.16 0.64 -11.08
CA ARG A 45 -8.25 0.76 -12.07
C ARG A 45 -9.41 1.62 -11.56
N ARG A 46 -9.22 2.94 -11.52
CA ARG A 46 -10.23 3.94 -11.13
C ARG A 46 -9.95 5.30 -11.74
N ARG A 47 -10.96 6.16 -11.73
CA ARG A 47 -10.83 7.60 -12.01
C ARG A 47 -10.97 8.39 -10.71
N LEU A 48 -10.08 9.35 -10.50
CA LEU A 48 -10.11 10.29 -9.39
C LEU A 48 -10.80 11.58 -9.82
N GLN A 49 -11.70 12.06 -8.96
CA GLN A 49 -12.46 13.28 -9.18
C GLN A 49 -11.91 14.38 -8.29
N VAL A 50 -11.17 15.30 -8.89
CA VAL A 50 -10.62 16.51 -8.25
C VAL A 50 -11.55 17.70 -8.44
N SER A 51 -12.37 17.72 -9.50
CA SER A 51 -13.27 18.83 -9.86
C SER A 51 -14.45 19.02 -8.90
N ARG A 52 -14.35 18.54 -7.67
CA ARG A 52 -15.29 18.84 -6.59
C ARG A 52 -15.02 20.27 -6.10
N PRO A 53 -16.06 21.08 -5.80
CA PRO A 53 -15.86 22.47 -5.39
C PRO A 53 -14.86 22.64 -4.24
N GLU A 54 -14.84 21.69 -3.31
CA GLU A 54 -14.06 21.68 -2.09
C GLU A 54 -12.63 21.13 -2.23
N VAL A 55 -12.34 20.37 -3.29
CA VAL A 55 -11.03 19.68 -3.46
C VAL A 55 -10.11 20.51 -4.35
N GLU A 56 -8.86 20.65 -3.92
CA GLU A 56 -7.77 21.28 -4.69
C GLU A 56 -6.90 20.23 -5.38
N ALA A 57 -6.58 19.15 -4.66
CA ALA A 57 -5.71 18.10 -5.17
C ALA A 57 -6.02 16.74 -4.54
N VAL A 58 -5.59 15.67 -5.20
CA VAL A 58 -5.56 14.32 -4.64
C VAL A 58 -4.15 13.78 -4.73
N ILE A 59 -3.61 13.29 -3.63
CA ILE A 59 -2.36 12.55 -3.62
C ILE A 59 -2.69 11.07 -3.62
N GLU A 60 -2.19 10.36 -4.62
CA GLU A 60 -2.16 8.91 -4.65
C GLU A 60 -0.80 8.41 -4.16
N TYR A 61 -0.85 7.49 -3.21
CA TYR A 61 0.29 6.73 -2.72
C TYR A 61 0.11 5.28 -3.17
N ALA A 62 0.86 4.85 -4.18
CA ALA A 62 1.02 3.44 -4.53
C ALA A 62 2.07 2.82 -3.59
N VAL A 63 1.61 2.06 -2.61
CA VAL A 63 2.39 1.49 -1.51
C VAL A 63 2.91 0.13 -1.94
N TYR A 64 4.21 0.03 -2.22
CA TYR A 64 4.84 -1.20 -2.69
C TYR A 64 5.54 -1.96 -1.58
N TYR A 65 5.30 -3.28 -1.56
CA TYR A 65 5.97 -4.25 -0.71
C TYR A 65 6.68 -5.27 -1.60
N ASP A 66 7.88 -5.69 -1.20
CA ASP A 66 8.51 -6.84 -1.86
C ASP A 66 7.71 -8.12 -1.60
N TYR A 67 7.02 -8.23 -0.46
CA TYR A 67 6.23 -9.39 -0.09
C TYR A 67 4.97 -8.98 0.66
N ASP A 68 3.89 -9.71 0.42
CA ASP A 68 2.94 -10.04 1.48
C ASP A 68 3.25 -11.47 1.99
N ILE A 69 2.57 -11.95 3.03
CA ILE A 69 2.88 -13.28 3.57
C ILE A 69 2.47 -14.43 2.63
N GLN A 70 1.60 -14.18 1.65
CA GLN A 70 1.10 -15.17 0.70
C GLN A 70 1.87 -15.20 -0.62
N HIS A 71 2.42 -14.07 -1.06
CA HIS A 71 3.10 -13.93 -2.34
C HIS A 71 4.23 -12.90 -2.35
N LEU A 72 5.15 -13.10 -3.29
CA LEU A 72 6.12 -12.09 -3.72
C LEU A 72 5.39 -11.02 -4.53
N TYR A 73 5.81 -9.76 -4.37
CA TYR A 73 5.21 -8.53 -4.86
C TYR A 73 3.85 -8.23 -4.23
N ASP A 74 3.68 -7.01 -3.72
CA ASP A 74 2.34 -6.48 -3.42
C ASP A 74 2.25 -4.97 -3.67
N LEU A 75 1.06 -4.49 -4.03
CA LEU A 75 0.80 -3.08 -4.34
C LEU A 75 -0.57 -2.63 -3.83
N GLU A 76 -0.53 -1.86 -2.75
CA GLU A 76 -1.69 -1.24 -2.13
C GLU A 76 -1.70 0.27 -2.43
N HIS A 77 -2.80 0.96 -2.09
CA HIS A 77 -3.07 2.32 -2.52
C HIS A 77 -3.75 3.12 -1.42
N ILE A 78 -3.36 4.40 -1.31
CA ILE A 78 -4.03 5.38 -0.47
C ILE A 78 -4.25 6.65 -1.27
N TRP A 79 -5.43 7.24 -1.16
CA TRP A 79 -5.78 8.49 -1.78
C TRP A 79 -6.15 9.51 -0.72
N VAL A 80 -5.40 10.61 -0.66
CA VAL A 80 -5.67 11.73 0.26
C VAL A 80 -6.19 12.90 -0.56
N TYR A 81 -7.43 13.31 -0.29
CA TYR A 81 -8.08 14.44 -0.93
C TYR A 81 -7.80 15.69 -0.11
N ILE A 82 -7.15 16.68 -0.71
CA ILE A 82 -6.77 17.94 -0.09
C ILE A 82 -7.81 19.00 -0.47
N ALA A 83 -8.37 19.65 0.53
CA ALA A 83 -9.29 20.76 0.35
C ALA A 83 -8.53 22.06 0.00
N ARG A 84 -9.23 23.03 -0.59
CA ARG A 84 -8.66 24.34 -0.98
C ARG A 84 -8.13 25.19 0.18
N ASP A 85 -8.52 24.86 1.41
CA ASP A 85 -8.02 25.50 2.64
C ASP A 85 -6.81 24.75 3.24
N GLY A 86 -6.33 23.69 2.58
CA GLY A 86 -5.24 22.83 3.04
C GLY A 86 -5.67 21.76 4.05
N GLU A 87 -6.95 21.64 4.38
CA GLU A 87 -7.43 20.55 5.23
C GLU A 87 -7.56 19.23 4.44
N VAL A 88 -7.60 18.11 5.15
CA VAL A 88 -7.94 16.82 4.52
C VAL A 88 -9.45 16.77 4.30
N ALA A 89 -9.87 16.86 3.04
CA ALA A 89 -11.26 16.71 2.64
C ALA A 89 -11.75 15.28 2.94
N ASP A 90 -10.94 14.30 2.53
CA ASP A 90 -11.31 12.89 2.52
C ASP A 90 -10.07 11.97 2.40
N VAL A 91 -10.22 10.71 2.78
CA VAL A 91 -9.19 9.67 2.58
C VAL A 91 -9.87 8.38 2.12
N GLU A 92 -9.25 7.70 1.19
CA GLU A 92 -9.64 6.36 0.73
C GLU A 92 -8.41 5.47 0.69
N ALA A 93 -8.59 4.17 0.90
CA ALA A 93 -7.49 3.22 0.86
C ALA A 93 -7.94 1.88 0.26
N SER A 94 -7.05 1.18 -0.44
CA SER A 94 -7.35 -0.08 -1.07
C SER A 94 -7.61 -1.19 -0.05
N PHE A 95 -8.43 -2.14 -0.48
CA PHE A 95 -8.83 -3.28 0.31
C PHE A 95 -9.20 -4.44 -0.64
N HIS A 96 -8.28 -5.37 -0.86
CA HIS A 96 -8.45 -6.57 -1.69
C HIS A 96 -9.07 -6.28 -3.09
N GLY A 97 -8.42 -5.41 -3.86
CA GLY A 97 -8.87 -5.02 -5.21
C GLY A 97 -10.08 -4.08 -5.25
N LYS A 98 -10.60 -3.67 -4.08
CA LYS A 98 -11.56 -2.58 -3.88
C LYS A 98 -10.89 -1.46 -3.10
N TYR A 99 -11.68 -0.52 -2.61
CA TYR A 99 -11.23 0.52 -1.70
C TYR A 99 -12.36 0.88 -0.74
N LEU A 100 -11.97 1.37 0.44
CA LEU A 100 -12.85 1.83 1.51
C LEU A 100 -12.57 3.30 1.84
N LYS A 101 -13.48 3.91 2.60
CA LYS A 101 -13.18 5.19 3.26
C LYS A 101 -12.09 4.96 4.30
N GLY A 102 -11.02 5.75 4.23
CA GLY A 102 -9.93 5.80 5.18
C GLY A 102 -10.10 6.86 6.27
N LEU A 103 -11.16 7.68 6.20
CA LEU A 103 -11.48 8.69 7.18
C LEU A 103 -12.75 8.31 7.95
N LEU A 104 -12.65 8.22 9.28
CA LEU A 104 -13.80 7.92 10.14
C LEU A 104 -14.78 9.09 10.19
N HIS A 105 -16.04 8.77 10.50
CA HIS A 105 -17.02 9.81 10.82
C HIS A 105 -16.51 10.68 11.97
N GLY A 106 -16.72 11.99 11.86
CA GLY A 106 -16.16 12.95 12.81
C GLY A 106 -14.64 13.12 12.74
N ARG A 107 -13.96 12.50 11.77
CA ARG A 107 -12.52 12.61 11.52
C ARG A 107 -11.65 12.23 12.73
N THR A 108 -12.12 11.27 13.54
CA THR A 108 -11.46 10.88 14.81
C THR A 108 -10.10 10.21 14.62
N ASN A 109 -9.83 9.66 13.43
CA ASN A 109 -8.53 9.11 13.06
C ASN A 109 -7.63 10.11 12.32
N LEU A 110 -7.95 11.42 12.30
CA LEU A 110 -7.14 12.45 11.67
C LEU A 110 -6.33 13.25 12.72
N SER A 111 -5.04 13.42 12.49
CA SER A 111 -4.17 14.26 13.31
C SER A 111 -3.43 15.26 12.43
N GLY A 112 -3.92 16.52 12.42
CA GLY A 112 -3.51 17.51 11.43
C GLY A 112 -3.87 17.03 10.03
N THR A 113 -2.88 16.95 9.14
CA THR A 113 -3.04 16.49 7.75
C THR A 113 -2.90 14.98 7.56
N ARG A 114 -2.72 14.20 8.65
CA ARG A 114 -2.32 12.80 8.58
C ARG A 114 -3.37 11.88 9.20
N SER A 115 -4.03 11.09 8.36
CA SER A 115 -5.00 10.08 8.80
C SER A 115 -4.30 8.79 9.25
N SER A 116 -4.73 8.21 10.36
CA SER A 116 -4.31 6.89 10.83
C SER A 116 -5.05 5.77 10.10
N LEU A 117 -4.30 4.86 9.50
CA LEU A 117 -4.78 3.67 8.80
C LEU A 117 -4.06 2.44 9.33
N TYR A 118 -4.82 1.41 9.63
CA TYR A 118 -4.32 0.09 10.00
C TYR A 118 -4.06 -0.71 8.74
N VAL A 119 -2.99 -1.49 8.76
CA VAL A 119 -2.60 -2.39 7.67
C VAL A 119 -2.92 -3.82 8.09
N GLN A 120 -3.61 -4.57 7.23
CA GLN A 120 -3.96 -5.95 7.50
C GLN A 120 -2.69 -6.79 7.68
N PRO A 121 -2.55 -7.53 8.78
CA PRO A 121 -1.45 -8.47 8.97
C PRO A 121 -1.38 -9.49 7.83
N GLY A 122 -0.23 -9.54 7.18
CA GLY A 122 0.12 -10.49 6.13
C GLY A 122 -0.44 -10.22 4.74
N LYS A 123 -1.56 -9.50 4.56
CA LYS A 123 -2.17 -9.21 3.24
C LYS A 123 -2.23 -7.74 2.85
N HIS A 124 -1.83 -6.87 3.78
CA HIS A 124 -1.63 -5.43 3.62
C HIS A 124 -2.80 -4.54 3.14
N ALA A 125 -4.03 -5.05 3.03
CA ALA A 125 -5.22 -4.21 2.86
C ALA A 125 -5.35 -3.14 3.97
N LEU A 126 -5.90 -1.97 3.65
CA LEU A 126 -5.93 -0.81 4.57
C LEU A 126 -7.32 -0.48 5.08
N SER A 127 -7.42 -0.17 6.37
CA SER A 127 -8.69 0.19 7.02
C SER A 127 -8.47 1.25 8.10
N PRO A 128 -9.41 2.19 8.32
CA PRO A 128 -9.38 3.06 9.50
C PRO A 128 -9.71 2.32 10.81
N MET A 129 -10.12 1.05 10.74
CA MET A 129 -10.53 0.20 11.86
C MET A 129 -9.91 -1.20 11.74
N PRO A 130 -9.09 -1.66 12.70
CA PRO A 130 -8.45 -2.97 12.62
C PRO A 130 -9.43 -4.13 12.82
N GLU A 131 -10.58 -3.88 13.47
CA GLU A 131 -11.60 -4.91 13.74
C GLU A 131 -12.15 -5.53 12.45
N VAL A 132 -12.13 -4.77 11.34
CA VAL A 132 -12.59 -5.24 10.03
C VAL A 132 -11.79 -6.45 9.55
N PHE A 133 -10.50 -6.52 9.86
CA PHE A 133 -9.64 -7.61 9.39
C PHE A 133 -10.03 -8.95 10.03
N GLY A 134 -10.45 -8.95 11.29
CA GLY A 134 -10.92 -10.15 11.98
C GLY A 134 -12.23 -10.73 11.41
N LEU A 135 -12.93 -9.98 10.56
CA LEU A 135 -14.14 -10.43 9.86
C LEU A 135 -13.83 -11.12 8.53
N LEU A 136 -12.59 -11.08 8.07
CA LEU A 136 -12.19 -11.65 6.79
C LEU A 136 -12.03 -13.17 6.88
N PRO A 137 -12.56 -13.94 5.91
CA PRO A 137 -12.27 -15.36 5.80
C PRO A 137 -10.77 -15.62 5.70
N GLY A 138 -10.28 -16.58 6.49
CA GLY A 138 -8.87 -16.98 6.44
C GLY A 138 -7.89 -16.03 7.11
N TYR A 139 -8.35 -15.02 7.87
CA TYR A 139 -7.48 -14.06 8.58
C TYR A 139 -6.34 -14.72 9.38
N ALA A 140 -6.62 -15.81 10.12
CA ALA A 140 -5.58 -16.51 10.86
C ALA A 140 -4.73 -17.46 9.99
N ALA A 141 -5.32 -18.00 8.91
CA ALA A 141 -4.66 -18.99 8.07
C ALA A 141 -3.66 -18.35 7.09
N CYS A 142 -3.91 -17.11 6.65
CA CYS A 142 -3.02 -16.43 5.68
C CYS A 142 -1.59 -16.27 6.23
N THR A 143 -1.43 -15.94 7.51
CA THR A 143 -0.10 -15.79 8.14
C THR A 143 0.52 -17.11 8.63
N GLN A 144 -0.15 -18.23 8.40
CA GLN A 144 0.22 -19.57 8.89
C GLN A 144 0.24 -20.60 7.75
N GLU A 145 -0.77 -21.46 7.64
CA GLU A 145 -0.79 -22.58 6.69
C GLU A 145 -0.78 -22.11 5.23
N ALA A 146 -1.34 -20.94 4.95
CA ALA A 146 -1.43 -20.36 3.61
C ALA A 146 -0.33 -19.34 3.31
N ALA A 147 0.72 -19.27 4.15
CA ALA A 147 1.91 -18.48 3.85
C ALA A 147 2.60 -19.03 2.58
N GLY A 148 2.89 -18.15 1.63
CA GLY A 148 3.48 -18.52 0.35
C GLY A 148 2.55 -19.35 -0.56
N ALA A 149 1.25 -19.40 -0.29
CA ALA A 149 0.31 -20.20 -1.09
C ALA A 149 0.29 -19.78 -2.56
N ASP A 150 0.51 -18.49 -2.81
CA ASP A 150 0.24 -17.83 -4.08
C ASP A 150 1.49 -17.59 -4.95
N GLY A 151 2.69 -17.87 -4.43
CA GLY A 151 3.93 -17.78 -5.20
C GLY A 151 4.24 -16.34 -5.63
N LEU A 152 4.54 -16.11 -6.90
CA LEU A 152 4.65 -14.76 -7.47
C LEU A 152 3.32 -14.37 -8.15
N ILE A 153 2.65 -13.37 -7.57
CA ILE A 153 1.47 -12.71 -8.18
C ILE A 153 1.87 -11.30 -8.61
N TYR A 154 1.33 -10.82 -9.73
CA TYR A 154 1.49 -9.44 -10.17
C TYR A 154 0.25 -8.94 -10.92
N GLY A 155 0.04 -7.63 -10.86
CA GLY A 155 -1.08 -6.97 -11.54
C GLY A 155 -0.96 -6.99 -13.07
N ASP A 156 -2.08 -6.79 -13.76
CA ASP A 156 -2.14 -6.78 -15.23
C ASP A 156 -1.19 -5.77 -15.89
N CYS A 157 -0.86 -4.66 -15.20
CA CYS A 157 0.09 -3.66 -15.69
C CYS A 157 1.54 -4.18 -15.82
N PHE A 158 1.89 -5.27 -15.13
CA PHE A 158 3.20 -5.92 -15.21
C PHE A 158 3.22 -7.14 -16.15
N ARG A 159 2.09 -7.43 -16.82
CA ARG A 159 2.01 -8.53 -17.77
C ARG A 159 3.01 -8.33 -18.92
N GLY A 160 3.90 -9.29 -19.12
CA GLY A 160 4.96 -9.23 -20.13
C GLY A 160 6.26 -8.59 -19.64
N LEU A 161 6.26 -7.97 -18.45
CA LEU A 161 7.47 -7.51 -17.75
C LEU A 161 7.90 -8.51 -16.66
N LEU A 162 6.92 -9.17 -16.05
CA LEU A 162 7.08 -10.23 -15.09
C LEU A 162 6.47 -11.54 -15.63
N ALA A 163 7.06 -12.64 -15.20
CA ALA A 163 6.61 -13.99 -15.44
C ALA A 163 6.86 -14.82 -14.17
N SER A 164 5.91 -15.68 -13.83
CA SER A 164 6.13 -16.74 -12.85
C SER A 164 6.13 -18.12 -13.52
N ASP A 165 6.85 -19.05 -12.91
CA ASP A 165 6.81 -20.47 -13.21
C ASP A 165 6.79 -21.27 -11.89
N GLU A 166 6.57 -22.58 -11.98
CA GLU A 166 6.47 -23.45 -10.81
C GLU A 166 7.73 -23.42 -9.93
N ALA A 167 8.92 -23.19 -10.52
CA ALA A 167 10.16 -23.13 -9.77
C ALA A 167 10.25 -21.82 -8.97
N ALA A 168 9.87 -20.69 -9.56
CA ALA A 168 9.76 -19.41 -8.89
C ALA A 168 8.71 -19.46 -7.76
N ASP A 169 7.52 -19.99 -8.04
CA ASP A 169 6.46 -20.13 -7.04
C ASP A 169 6.89 -21.02 -5.87
N GLN A 170 7.61 -22.11 -6.15
CA GLN A 170 8.13 -23.00 -5.11
C GLN A 170 9.16 -22.31 -4.21
N LYS A 171 10.09 -21.52 -4.78
CA LYS A 171 11.07 -20.73 -4.02
C LYS A 171 10.39 -19.73 -3.10
N VAL A 172 9.45 -18.95 -3.64
CA VAL A 172 8.68 -17.97 -2.88
C VAL A 172 7.91 -18.64 -1.75
N ARG A 173 7.24 -19.76 -2.05
CA ARG A 173 6.50 -20.54 -1.04
C ARG A 173 7.39 -20.99 0.11
N GLN A 174 8.54 -21.58 -0.20
CA GLN A 174 9.46 -22.08 0.82
C GLN A 174 9.96 -20.94 1.72
N TYR A 175 10.31 -19.80 1.13
CA TYR A 175 10.76 -18.64 1.89
C TYR A 175 9.65 -18.09 2.80
N LEU A 176 8.46 -17.83 2.27
CA LEU A 176 7.37 -17.23 3.03
C LEU A 176 6.85 -18.16 4.15
N GLN A 177 6.97 -19.47 4.00
CA GLN A 177 6.72 -20.41 5.10
C GLN A 177 7.67 -20.22 6.29
N THR A 178 8.90 -19.75 6.07
CA THR A 178 9.84 -19.41 7.16
C THR A 178 9.49 -18.09 7.86
N CYS A 179 8.66 -17.26 7.21
CA CYS A 179 8.24 -15.94 7.70
C CYS A 179 6.88 -15.96 8.42
N ARG A 180 6.26 -17.14 8.58
CA ARG A 180 4.97 -17.31 9.26
C ARG A 180 4.96 -16.65 10.64
N PHE A 181 3.83 -16.05 10.98
CA PHE A 181 3.67 -15.37 12.26
C PHE A 181 2.22 -15.40 12.75
N THR A 182 2.04 -15.19 14.05
CA THR A 182 0.72 -15.02 14.66
C THR A 182 0.48 -13.53 14.86
N PRO A 183 -0.54 -12.91 14.24
CA PRO A 183 -0.89 -11.53 14.50
C PRO A 183 -1.13 -11.31 15.98
N SER A 184 -0.54 -10.25 16.52
CA SER A 184 -0.67 -9.91 17.94
C SER A 184 -1.96 -9.15 18.28
N GLY A 185 -2.56 -8.50 17.29
CA GLY A 185 -3.64 -7.53 17.48
C GLY A 185 -3.17 -6.19 18.07
N VAL A 186 -1.87 -6.03 18.31
CA VAL A 186 -1.26 -4.81 18.82
C VAL A 186 -0.60 -4.08 17.67
N TYR A 187 -1.03 -2.85 17.44
CA TYR A 187 -0.60 -2.05 16.30
C TYR A 187 0.33 -0.91 16.72
N GLU A 188 1.39 -0.71 15.95
CA GLU A 188 2.41 0.31 16.18
C GLU A 188 2.57 1.20 14.95
N TYR A 189 2.91 2.47 15.19
CA TYR A 189 3.17 3.41 14.10
C TYR A 189 4.46 3.06 13.39
N TRP A 190 4.39 2.99 12.07
CA TRP A 190 5.57 2.97 11.23
C TRP A 190 5.93 4.38 10.80
N GLU A 191 7.02 4.92 11.34
CA GLU A 191 7.48 6.28 11.06
C GLU A 191 8.25 6.33 9.74
N TYR A 192 7.55 6.70 8.65
CA TYR A 192 8.15 6.76 7.31
C TYR A 192 8.07 8.13 6.63
N ALA A 193 7.20 9.04 7.08
CA ALA A 193 6.94 10.29 6.36
C ALA A 193 8.15 11.24 6.23
N HIS A 194 9.14 11.11 7.11
CA HIS A 194 10.39 11.89 7.05
C HIS A 194 11.46 11.26 6.15
N ARG A 195 11.20 10.05 5.63
CA ARG A 195 12.12 9.26 4.83
C ARG A 195 11.91 9.56 3.35
N GLU A 196 12.43 10.71 2.91
CA GLU A 196 12.28 11.20 1.53
C GLU A 196 12.72 10.15 0.49
N GLU A 197 13.67 9.27 0.82
CA GLU A 197 14.15 8.21 -0.07
C GLU A 197 13.12 7.13 -0.40
N LEU A 198 12.02 7.07 0.35
CA LEU A 198 10.91 6.15 0.08
C LEU A 198 9.92 6.70 -0.95
N PHE A 199 9.86 8.02 -1.15
CA PHE A 199 8.90 8.69 -2.02
C PHE A 199 9.50 8.91 -3.41
N VAL A 200 8.97 8.22 -4.41
CA VAL A 200 9.37 8.34 -5.82
C VAL A 200 8.14 8.63 -6.68
N SER A 201 8.30 9.05 -7.93
CA SER A 201 7.14 9.14 -8.83
C SER A 201 6.62 7.75 -9.15
N TRP A 202 5.33 7.63 -9.48
CA TRP A 202 4.78 6.34 -9.94
C TRP A 202 5.61 5.74 -11.10
N ASP A 203 6.00 6.55 -12.10
CA ASP A 203 6.79 6.07 -13.24
C ASP A 203 8.15 5.47 -12.82
N GLU A 204 8.79 6.05 -11.79
CA GLU A 204 10.03 5.50 -11.23
C GLU A 204 9.78 4.17 -10.53
N LEU A 205 8.77 4.11 -9.66
CA LEU A 205 8.42 2.86 -8.97
C LEU A 205 8.03 1.76 -9.96
N PHE A 206 7.22 2.10 -10.98
CA PHE A 206 6.80 1.16 -12.02
C PHE A 206 8.00 0.56 -12.77
N ALA A 207 9.04 1.35 -13.02
CA ALA A 207 10.28 0.87 -13.62
C ALA A 207 11.14 0.03 -12.65
N GLU A 208 11.13 0.35 -11.35
CA GLU A 208 11.89 -0.37 -10.31
C GLU A 208 11.31 -1.75 -10.01
N ILE A 209 9.97 -1.89 -9.99
CA ILE A 209 9.27 -3.10 -9.55
C ILE A 209 9.77 -4.37 -10.25
N PRO A 210 9.88 -4.45 -11.60
CA PRO A 210 10.31 -5.67 -12.25
C PRO A 210 11.72 -6.11 -11.87
N GLU A 211 12.64 -5.17 -11.67
CA GLU A 211 14.01 -5.48 -11.23
C GLU A 211 14.03 -5.95 -9.77
N ARG A 212 13.22 -5.35 -8.90
CA ARG A 212 13.12 -5.78 -7.49
C ARG A 212 12.63 -7.21 -7.38
N VAL A 213 11.57 -7.56 -8.10
CA VAL A 213 11.03 -8.92 -8.14
C VAL A 213 12.07 -9.91 -8.65
N ARG A 214 12.81 -9.57 -9.71
CA ARG A 214 13.91 -10.41 -10.22
C ARG A 214 15.00 -10.64 -9.17
N ASN A 215 15.47 -9.57 -8.53
CA ASN A 215 16.52 -9.65 -7.52
C ASN A 215 16.09 -10.49 -6.32
N GLU A 216 14.82 -10.39 -5.90
CA GLU A 216 14.28 -11.24 -4.85
C GLU A 216 14.25 -12.72 -5.28
N LEU A 217 13.78 -13.05 -6.48
CA LEU A 217 13.79 -14.42 -7.00
C LEU A 217 15.19 -15.03 -7.15
N GLU A 218 16.21 -14.21 -7.45
CA GLU A 218 17.61 -14.62 -7.50
C GLU A 218 18.19 -14.88 -6.10
N ARG A 219 17.71 -14.14 -5.10
CA ARG A 219 18.11 -14.28 -3.69
C ARG A 219 17.54 -15.54 -3.03
N LEU A 220 16.35 -15.99 -3.44
CA LEU A 220 15.66 -17.19 -2.93
C LEU A 220 16.26 -18.49 -3.49
#